data_AF-Q3ATX0-F1
#
_entry.id   AF-Q3ATX0-F1
#
_cell.length_a   1.000
_cell.length_b   1.000
_cell.length_c   1.000
_cell.angle_alpha   90.00
_cell.angle_beta   90.00
_cell.angle_gamma   90.00
#
_symmetry.space_group_name_H-M   'P 1'
#
loop_
_entity.id
_entity.type
_entity.pdbx_description
1 polymer ?
#
loop_
_entity_poly.entity_id
_entity_poly.type
_entity_poly.pdbx_seq_one_letter_code
_entity_poly.pdbx_strand_id
1 'polypeptide(L)' 'MNNVQLYTEISLLPASLKQEVKDFVDFLKTKSQSKSKITEREFGCAKGLFTIHDDFDEPLDDFKEYM' A
#
# COMPACT_ATOMS: atom_id res chain seq x y z
N MET A 1 22.95 12.93 6.90
CA MET A 1 23.03 13.75 5.68
C MET A 1 22.49 15.13 6.03
N ASN A 2 23.32 16.18 5.96
CA ASN A 2 22.88 17.53 6.31
C ASN A 2 22.25 18.21 5.08
N ASN A 3 21.26 19.08 5.29
CA ASN A 3 20.55 19.79 4.21
C ASN A 3 21.50 20.55 3.26
N VAL A 4 22.62 21.06 3.79
CA VAL A 4 23.65 21.76 3.02
C VAL A 4 24.36 20.84 2.03
N GLN A 5 24.71 19.61 2.45
CA GLN A 5 25.38 18.63 1.58
C GLN A 5 24.45 18.16 0.45
N LEU A 6 23.15 18.01 0.73
CA LEU A 6 22.17 17.64 -0.29
C LEU A 6 22.04 18.73 -1.36
N TYR A 7 21.98 20.01 -0.93
CA TYR A 7 21.88 21.14 -1.85
C TYR A 7 23.10 21.26 -2.76
N THR A 8 24.31 21.02 -2.24
CA THR A 8 25.54 21.07 -3.05
C THR A 8 25.53 20.01 -4.14
N GLU A 9 25.17 18.77 -3.79
CA GLU A 9 25.08 17.65 -4.77
C GLU A 9 24.05 17.93 -5.86
N ILE A 10 22.85 18.40 -5.50
CA ILE A 10 21.79 18.75 -6.47
C ILE A 10 22.21 19.92 -7.35
N SER A 11 22.96 20.88 -6.80
CA SER A 11 23.40 22.07 -7.54
C SER A 11 24.43 21.74 -8.63
N LEU A 12 25.26 20.72 -8.41
CA LEU A 12 26.29 20.24 -9.34
C LEU A 12 25.72 19.45 -10.53
N LEU A 13 24.45 19.02 -10.46
CA LEU A 13 23.83 18.25 -11.53
C LEU A 13 23.58 19.10 -12.79
N PRO A 14 23.64 18.50 -13.99
CA PRO A 14 23.11 19.07 -15.22
C PRO A 14 21.61 19.38 -15.12
N ALA A 15 21.11 20.31 -15.95
CA ALA A 15 19.71 20.74 -15.95
C ALA A 15 18.72 19.58 -16.19
N SER A 16 19.07 18.60 -17.01
CA SER A 16 18.27 17.38 -17.24
C SER A 16 18.08 16.56 -15.97
N LEU A 17 19.16 16.33 -15.22
CA LEU A 17 19.14 15.55 -13.99
C LEU A 17 18.46 16.31 -12.83
N LYS A 18 18.51 17.65 -12.83
CA LYS A 18 17.71 18.46 -11.87
C LYS A 18 16.21 18.26 -12.07
N GLN A 19 15.77 18.07 -13.32
CA GLN A 19 14.38 17.79 -13.62
C GLN A 19 13.97 16.42 -13.07
N GLU A 20 14.80 15.39 -13.26
CA GLU A 20 14.56 14.06 -12.67
C GLU A 20 14.51 14.10 -11.14
N VAL A 21 15.40 14.88 -10.50
CA VAL A 21 15.36 15.06 -9.04
C VAL A 21 14.06 15.72 -8.60
N LYS A 22 13.58 16.73 -9.33
CA LYS A 22 12.28 17.37 -9.04
C LYS A 22 11.14 16.36 -9.13
N ASP A 23 11.09 15.60 -10.21
CA ASP A 23 10.05 14.59 -10.44
C ASP A 23 10.09 13.50 -9.35
N PHE A 24 11.30 13.09 -8.93
CA PHE A 24 11.48 12.15 -7.84
C PHE A 24 11.05 12.72 -6.48
N VAL A 25 11.34 13.99 -6.20
CA VAL A 25 10.87 14.68 -4.99
C VAL A 25 9.33 14.74 -4.96
N ASP A 26 8.70 15.02 -6.09
CA ASP A 26 7.23 15.03 -6.18
C ASP A 26 6.65 13.62 -6.02
N PHE A 27 7.29 12.59 -6.58
CA PHE A 27 6.97 11.18 -6.31
C PHE A 27 7.11 10.83 -4.81
N LEU A 28 8.17 11.29 -4.13
CA LEU A 28 8.35 11.03 -2.70
C LEU A 28 7.27 11.73 -1.86
N LYS A 29 6.86 12.95 -2.24
CA LYS A 29 5.74 13.64 -1.58
C LYS A 29 4.45 12.86 -1.71
N THR A 30 4.09 12.42 -2.91
CA THR A 30 2.86 11.63 -3.13
C THR A 30 2.92 10.29 -2.40
N LYS A 31 4.06 9.58 -2.45
CA LYS A 31 4.29 8.34 -1.70
C LYS A 31 4.19 8.52 -0.17
N SER A 32 4.63 9.67 0.35
CA SER A 32 4.51 9.97 1.79
C SER A 32 3.06 10.23 2.21
N GLN A 33 2.25 10.81 1.31
CA GLN A 33 0.83 11.08 1.50
C GLN A 33 -0.04 9.83 1.26
N SER A 34 0.39 8.91 0.41
CA SER A 34 -0.33 7.68 0.04
C SER A 34 -0.27 6.58 1.08
N LYS A 35 0.13 6.87 2.32
CA LYS A 35 -0.27 6.04 3.45
C LYS A 35 -1.77 6.29 3.64
N SER A 36 -2.58 5.71 2.76
CA SER A 36 -4.00 5.55 3.02
C SER A 36 -4.08 4.97 4.42
N LYS A 37 -4.64 5.74 5.35
CA LYS A 37 -5.15 5.16 6.58
C LYS A 37 -5.97 3.98 6.11
N ILE A 38 -5.68 2.79 6.65
CA ILE A 38 -6.58 1.65 6.51
C ILE A 38 -7.94 2.20 6.91
N THR A 39 -8.81 2.40 5.92
CA THR A 39 -10.18 2.80 6.16
C THR A 39 -10.79 1.67 6.95
N GLU A 40 -11.43 2.01 8.07
CA GLU A 40 -12.14 1.02 8.87
C GLU A 40 -13.03 0.19 7.93
N ARG A 41 -13.04 -1.12 8.13
CA ARG A 41 -13.84 -2.00 7.28
C ARG A 41 -15.30 -1.63 7.46
N GLU A 42 -15.95 -1.26 6.35
CA GLU A 42 -17.37 -0.93 6.36
C GLU A 42 -18.19 -2.21 6.55
N PHE A 43 -19.17 -2.16 7.45
CA PHE A 43 -20.10 -3.26 7.66
C PHE A 43 -20.81 -3.59 6.34
N GLY A 44 -20.84 -4.87 5.98
CA GLY A 44 -21.50 -5.32 4.75
C GLY A 44 -20.68 -5.14 3.46
N CYS A 45 -19.38 -4.82 3.53
CA CYS A 45 -18.51 -4.67 2.35
C CYS A 45 -18.45 -5.91 1.44
N ALA A 46 -18.82 -7.10 1.95
CA ALA A 46 -18.87 -8.35 1.22
C ALA A 46 -20.30 -8.93 1.09
N LYS A 47 -21.34 -8.14 1.39
CA LYS A 47 -22.73 -8.60 1.32
C LYS A 47 -23.07 -9.00 -0.12
N GLY A 48 -23.44 -10.26 -0.32
CA GLY A 48 -23.79 -10.81 -1.64
C GLY A 48 -22.60 -11.24 -2.49
N LEU A 49 -21.37 -11.19 -1.96
CA LEU A 49 -20.18 -11.67 -2.67
C LEU A 49 -20.16 -13.21 -2.81
N PHE A 50 -20.74 -13.90 -1.83
CA PHE A 50 -20.82 -15.35 -1.80
C PHE A 50 -22.18 -15.78 -1.25
N THR A 51 -22.64 -16.92 -1.74
CA THR A 51 -23.81 -17.63 -1.22
C THR A 51 -23.29 -18.73 -0.31
N ILE A 52 -23.81 -18.78 0.92
CA ILE A 52 -23.54 -19.88 1.83
C ILE A 52 -24.43 -21.05 1.39
N HIS A 53 -23.81 -22.21 1.16
CA HIS A 53 -24.54 -23.43 0.83
C HIS A 53 -25.10 -24.06 2.11
N ASP A 54 -26.17 -24.85 1.99
CA ASP A 54 -26.92 -25.38 3.14
C ASP A 54 -26.09 -26.37 3.99
N ASP A 55 -25.00 -26.90 3.44
CA ASP A 55 -24.06 -27.83 4.09
C ASP A 55 -22.87 -27.15 4.78
N PHE A 56 -22.86 -25.82 4.93
CA PHE A 56 -21.72 -25.09 5.48
C PHE A 56 -21.31 -25.56 6.88
N ASP A 57 -22.27 -26.00 7.69
CA ASP A 57 -22.03 -26.51 9.03
C ASP A 57 -21.63 -28.00 9.06
N GLU A 58 -21.61 -28.69 7.90
CA GLU A 58 -21.20 -30.09 7.84
C GLU A 58 -19.70 -30.25 8.14
N PRO A 59 -19.32 -31.30 8.90
CA PRO A 59 -17.94 -31.53 9.25
C PRO A 59 -17.12 -31.88 8.00
N LEU A 60 -16.01 -31.17 7.80
CA LEU A 60 -15.06 -31.49 6.75
C LEU A 60 -14.36 -32.81 7.09
N ASP A 61 -14.49 -33.80 6.21
CA ASP A 61 -13.89 -35.14 6.40
C ASP A 61 -12.38 -35.07 6.70
N ASP A 62 -11.68 -34.15 6.05
CA ASP A 62 -10.23 -33.91 6.22
C ASP A 62 -9.85 -33.31 7.59
N PHE A 63 -10.82 -32.77 8.33
CA PHE A 63 -10.62 -32.15 9.65
C PHE A 63 -11.11 -33.02 10.80
N LYS A 64 -11.68 -34.21 10.52
CA LYS A 64 -12.17 -35.14 11.55
C LYS A 64 -11.10 -35.60 12.54
N GLU A 65 -9.83 -35.63 12.14
CA GLU A 65 -8.72 -36.03 13.01
C GLU A 65 -8.32 -34.92 14.02
N TYR A 66 -8.79 -33.69 13.82
CA TYR A 66 -8.42 -32.51 14.64
C TYR A 66 -9.55 -32.00 15.56
N MET A 67 -10.74 -32.61 15.50
CA MET A 67 -11.94 -32.26 16.30
C MET A 67 -12.24 -33.34 17.33
#